data_AF-A0A6A5XLB3-F1
#
_entry.id   AF-A0A6A5XLB3-F1
#
_cell.length_a   1.000
_cell.length_b   1.000
_cell.length_c   1.000
_cell.angle_alpha   90.00
_cell.angle_beta   90.00
_cell.angle_gamma   90.00
#
_symmetry.space_group_name_H-M   'P 1'
#
loop_
_entity.id
_entity.type
_entity.pdbx_description
1 polymer ?
#
loop_
_entity_poly.entity_id
_entity_poly.type
_entity_poly.pdbx_seq_one_letter_code
_entity_poly.pdbx_strand_id
1 'polypeptide(L)' 'MSDSSNMKRLDKPDLFYGDRKETRVWLLRMELHFKYHEEDMDDSDKPAYAACYMRGDAFEWVKPYVEE' A
#
# COMPACT_ATOMS: atom_id res chain seq x y z
N MET A 1 -26.35 -16.46 -0.95
CA MET A 1 -25.96 -15.20 -0.26
C MET A 1 -24.55 -15.40 0.24
N SER A 2 -23.56 -15.06 -0.58
CA SER A 2 -22.13 -15.21 -0.26
C SER A 2 -21.65 -13.98 0.49
N ASP A 3 -21.04 -14.24 1.65
CA ASP A 3 -20.54 -13.31 2.66
C ASP A 3 -19.92 -12.02 2.11
N SER A 4 -20.70 -10.93 2.12
CA SER A 4 -20.21 -9.57 1.89
C SER A 4 -19.39 -9.03 3.09
N SER A 5 -19.15 -9.84 4.12
CA SER A 5 -18.47 -9.47 5.35
C SER A 5 -16.94 -9.51 5.24
N ASN A 6 -16.37 -10.33 4.35
CA ASN A 6 -14.91 -10.43 4.19
C ASN A 6 -14.29 -9.30 3.36
N MET A 7 -15.09 -8.62 2.53
CA MET A 7 -14.59 -7.54 1.65
C MET A 7 -14.45 -6.20 2.36
N LYS A 8 -15.25 -5.95 3.41
CA LYS A 8 -15.12 -4.79 4.31
C LYS A 8 -13.86 -4.81 5.20
N ARG A 9 -13.07 -5.88 5.13
CA ARG A 9 -11.92 -6.18 5.99
C ARG A 9 -10.59 -6.19 5.24
N LEU A 10 -10.56 -5.66 4.03
CA LEU A 10 -9.30 -5.19 3.44
C LEU A 10 -8.90 -3.92 4.19
N ASP A 11 -8.44 -4.14 5.43
CA ASP A 11 -7.89 -3.10 6.29
C ASP A 11 -6.79 -2.33 5.54
N LYS A 12 -6.56 -1.10 5.99
CA LYS A 12 -5.48 -0.26 5.45
C LYS A 12 -4.18 -1.06 5.38
N PRO A 13 -3.35 -0.88 4.34
CA PRO A 13 -2.08 -1.57 4.23
C PRO A 13 -1.23 -1.43 5.51
N ASP A 14 -0.51 -2.48 5.87
CA ASP A 14 0.40 -2.43 7.00
C ASP A 14 1.60 -1.52 6.71
N LEU A 15 2.24 -1.03 7.78
CA LEU A 15 3.49 -0.28 7.67
C LEU A 15 4.61 -1.21 7.18
N PHE A 16 5.44 -0.71 6.27
CA PHE A 16 6.57 -1.43 5.71
C PHE A 16 7.90 -0.80 6.11
N TYR A 17 8.77 -1.59 6.72
CA TYR A 17 10.06 -1.14 7.25
C TYR A 17 11.26 -1.55 6.39
N GLY A 18 11.05 -2.20 5.24
CA GLY A 18 12.12 -2.62 4.34
C GLY A 18 12.51 -4.10 4.41
N ASP A 19 11.76 -4.93 5.14
CA ASP A 19 12.04 -6.38 5.18
C ASP A 19 11.76 -7.03 3.82
N ARG A 20 12.82 -7.55 3.20
CA ARG A 20 12.76 -8.24 1.90
C ARG A 20 11.86 -9.47 1.92
N LYS A 21 11.72 -10.16 3.06
CA LYS A 21 10.84 -11.34 3.18
C LYS A 21 9.37 -10.96 3.08
N GLU A 22 9.01 -9.78 3.60
CA GLU A 22 7.63 -9.28 3.64
C GLU A 22 7.28 -8.41 2.43
N THR A 23 8.26 -8.02 1.61
CA THR A 23 8.05 -7.12 0.46
C THR A 23 6.95 -7.60 -0.48
N ARG A 24 6.95 -8.89 -0.85
CA ARG A 24 5.95 -9.44 -1.77
C ARG A 24 4.54 -9.41 -1.17
N VAL A 25 4.42 -9.69 0.12
CA VAL A 25 3.13 -9.66 0.84
C VAL A 25 2.61 -8.23 0.93
N TRP A 26 3.50 -7.28 1.25
CA TRP A 26 3.15 -5.87 1.32
C TRP A 26 2.71 -5.31 -0.04
N LEU A 27 3.43 -5.62 -1.12
CA LEU A 27 3.05 -5.21 -2.48
C LEU A 27 1.69 -5.78 -2.88
N LEU A 28 1.44 -7.07 -2.62
CA LEU A 28 0.14 -7.68 -2.91
C LEU A 28 -1.00 -7.00 -2.14
N ARG A 29 -0.77 -6.60 -0.88
CA ARG A 29 -1.77 -5.87 -0.09
C ARG A 29 -2.03 -4.48 -0.66
N MET A 30 -0.99 -3.78 -1.13
CA MET A 30 -1.15 -2.50 -1.82
C MET A 30 -1.96 -2.65 -3.11
N GLU A 31 -1.62 -3.61 -3.96
CA GLU A 31 -2.35 -3.90 -5.20
C GLU A 31 -3.82 -4.23 -4.95
N LEU A 32 -4.10 -5.07 -3.94
CA LEU A 32 -5.47 -5.37 -3.54
C LEU A 32 -6.18 -4.12 -3.04
N HIS A 33 -5.53 -3.31 -2.19
CA HIS A 33 -6.12 -2.08 -1.69
C HIS A 33 -6.50 -1.13 -2.83
N PHE A 34 -5.57 -0.89 -3.77
CA PHE A 34 -5.83 -0.07 -4.95
C PHE A 34 -7.00 -0.61 -5.77
N LYS A 35 -6.98 -1.90 -6.11
CA LYS A 35 -8.04 -2.55 -6.90
C LYS A 35 -9.44 -2.34 -6.33
N TYR A 36 -9.59 -2.33 -5.01
CA TYR A 36 -10.89 -2.17 -4.35
C TYR A 36 -11.23 -0.73 -3.97
N HIS A 37 -10.31 0.23 -4.15
CA HIS A 37 -10.50 1.66 -3.88
C HIS A 37 -10.08 2.51 -5.10
N GLU A 38 -10.19 1.95 -6.31
CA GLU A 38 -9.77 2.57 -7.58
C GLU A 38 -10.54 3.86 -7.88
N GLU A 39 -11.76 4.01 -7.36
CA GLU A 39 -12.59 5.21 -7.52
C GLU A 39 -12.02 6.44 -6.80
N ASP A 40 -11.12 6.23 -5.83
CA ASP A 40 -10.58 7.29 -4.96
C ASP A 40 -9.17 7.76 -5.36
N MET A 41 -8.53 7.14 -6.35
CA MET A 41 -7.10 7.34 -6.60
C MET A 41 -6.68 7.07 -8.05
N ASP A 42 -6.06 8.06 -8.69
CA ASP A 42 -5.46 7.90 -10.01
C ASP A 42 -4.17 7.05 -9.93
N ASP A 43 -3.77 6.43 -11.04
CA ASP A 43 -2.53 5.64 -11.11
C ASP A 43 -1.29 6.45 -10.69
N SER A 44 -1.31 7.77 -10.93
CA SER A 44 -0.24 8.69 -10.53
C SER A 44 -0.11 8.87 -9.02
N ASP A 45 -1.19 8.67 -8.27
CA ASP A 45 -1.23 8.92 -6.83
C ASP A 45 -0.82 7.68 -6.02
N LYS A 46 -0.90 6.48 -6.63
CA LYS A 46 -0.57 5.19 -5.99
C LYS A 46 0.84 5.12 -5.39
N PRO A 47 1.91 5.60 -6.06
CA PRO A 47 3.25 5.61 -5.48
C PRO A 47 3.36 6.49 -4.23
N ALA A 48 2.79 7.70 -4.27
CA ALA A 48 2.78 8.62 -3.14
C ALA A 48 1.96 8.05 -1.97
N TYR A 49 0.81 7.43 -2.27
CA TYR A 49 0.03 6.73 -1.27
C TYR A 49 0.79 5.57 -0.62
N ALA A 50 1.47 4.74 -1.41
CA ALA A 50 2.27 3.64 -0.89
C ALA A 50 3.40 4.14 0.03
N ALA A 51 4.03 5.26 -0.32
CA ALA A 51 5.06 5.90 0.50
C ALA A 51 4.56 6.32 1.88
N CYS A 52 3.29 6.73 2.02
CA CYS A 52 2.67 7.04 3.33
C CYS A 52 2.70 5.86 4.33
N TYR A 53 2.89 4.62 3.86
CA TYR A 53 2.99 3.42 4.67
C TYR A 53 4.43 2.91 4.84
N MET A 54 5.42 3.53 4.21
CA MET A 54 6.83 3.16 4.37
C MET A 54 7.42 3.84 5.62
N ARG A 55 8.25 3.12 6.38
CA ARG A 55 8.89 3.57 7.63
C ARG A 55 10.35 3.11 7.67
N GLY A 56 11.15 3.73 8.55
CA GLY A 56 12.56 3.37 8.73
C GLY A 56 13.34 3.42 7.41
N ASP A 57 14.18 2.41 7.16
CA ASP A 57 15.02 2.33 5.95
C ASP A 57 14.21 2.39 4.64
N ALA A 58 12.99 1.85 4.64
CA ALA A 58 12.11 1.93 3.48
C ALA A 58 11.66 3.38 3.22
N PHE A 59 11.37 4.16 4.27
CA PHE A 59 11.03 5.56 4.11
C PHE A 59 12.22 6.39 3.63
N GLU A 60 13.41 6.19 4.22
CA GLU A 60 14.62 6.88 3.77
C GLU A 60 14.95 6.59 2.30
N TRP A 61 14.66 5.37 1.84
CA TRP A 61 14.79 5.00 0.43
C TRP A 61 13.77 5.72 -0.46
N VAL A 62 12.50 5.80 -0.06
CA VAL A 62 11.44 6.38 -0.92
C VAL A 62 11.43 7.91 -0.92
N LYS A 63 11.88 8.53 0.18
CA LYS A 63 11.87 9.98 0.41
C LYS A 63 12.30 10.84 -0.78
N PRO A 64 13.46 10.60 -1.44
CA PRO A 64 13.88 11.44 -2.57
C PRO A 64 12.94 11.37 -3.77
N TYR A 65 12.05 10.38 -3.86
CA TYR A 65 11.12 10.21 -4.98
C TYR A 65 9.73 10.80 -4.71
N VAL A 66 9.45 11.22 -3.47
CA VAL A 66 8.16 11.81 -3.05
C VAL A 66 8.26 13.27 -2.63
N GLU A 67 9.46 13.80 -2.41
CA GLU A 67 9.72 15.21 -2.07
C GLU A 67 10.14 16.08 -3.27
N GLU A 68 10.12 15.54 -4.50
CA GLU A 68 10.35 16.28 -5.76
C GLU A 68 9.11 17.02 -6.25
#